data_AF-A0A9E2PHI1-F1
#
_entry.id   AF-A0A9E2PHI1-F1
#
_cell.length_a   1.000
_cell.length_b   1.000
_cell.length_c   1.000
_cell.angle_alpha   90.00
_cell.angle_beta   90.00
_cell.angle_gamma   90.00
#
_symmetry.space_group_name_H-M   'P 1'
#
loop_
_entity.id
_entity.type
_entity.pdbx_description
1 polymer ?
#
loop_
_entity_poly.entity_id
_entity_poly.type
_entity_poly.pdbx_seq_one_letter_code
_entity_poly.pdbx_strand_id
1 'polypeptide(L)'
;MKRFMLKDSKTLILAIAIVVVFAPSASAYNLEEYYPLHQGNSWTYSVIEDGDIFEETVRIEGKEIIEGVETVRMVDVEDEDEDENDYRCVAIDSEGIKEYKYFDAELNGDSEYEIPDPPKLIFPNIEIGENKKYSINLIAYDLEGAKTGERSSESGQILLDSVEDLEVPAGKFRDCLKFSSISEWKEPDGSFDRDDCTIWLAPGVGKIKEFCFNIEYDAEAEETSTESEIYELISAVVDGVKIEPK
;
A
#
# COMPACT_ATOMS: atom_id res chain seq x y z
N MET A 1 -79.28 -11.27 37.89
CA MET A 1 -77.94 -11.91 37.97
C MET A 1 -77.24 -11.66 36.64
N LYS A 2 -76.08 -10.97 36.68
CA LYS A 2 -75.32 -10.46 35.53
C LYS A 2 -74.70 -11.60 34.68
N ARG A 3 -74.66 -11.46 33.35
CA ARG A 3 -73.64 -11.98 32.40
C ARG A 3 -74.12 -11.80 30.96
N PHE A 4 -73.31 -11.52 29.94
CA PHE A 4 -71.99 -10.90 29.78
C PHE A 4 -71.96 -10.64 28.26
N MET A 5 -71.81 -9.38 27.81
CA MET A 5 -71.70 -9.07 26.38
C MET A 5 -70.34 -9.56 25.85
N LEU A 6 -70.33 -10.37 24.79
CA LEU A 6 -69.12 -10.63 24.02
C LEU A 6 -68.78 -9.36 23.25
N LYS A 7 -67.54 -8.90 23.45
CA LYS A 7 -66.97 -7.68 22.88
C LYS A 7 -66.36 -8.03 21.52
N ASP A 8 -66.74 -7.26 20.50
CA ASP A 8 -66.25 -7.40 19.13
C ASP A 8 -64.71 -7.36 19.07
N SER A 9 -64.10 -8.44 18.59
CA SER A 9 -62.68 -8.52 18.31
C SER A 9 -62.42 -7.96 16.91
N LYS A 10 -62.02 -6.69 16.84
CA LYS A 10 -61.52 -6.08 15.61
C LYS A 10 -60.10 -6.58 15.35
N THR A 11 -59.96 -7.51 14.41
CA THR A 11 -58.68 -7.97 13.89
C THR A 11 -57.93 -6.79 13.25
N LEU A 12 -56.88 -6.31 13.91
CA LEU A 12 -55.95 -5.33 13.38
C LEU A 12 -54.97 -6.06 12.45
N ILE A 13 -55.15 -5.96 11.14
CA ILE A 13 -54.17 -6.45 10.16
C ILE A 13 -53.04 -5.43 10.11
N LEU A 14 -51.93 -5.74 10.78
CA LEU A 14 -50.71 -4.95 10.72
C LEU A 14 -50.00 -5.26 9.39
N ALA A 15 -50.18 -4.39 8.39
CA ALA A 15 -49.41 -4.45 7.15
C ALA A 15 -47.97 -4.02 7.44
N ILE A 16 -47.06 -4.99 7.59
CA ILE A 16 -45.62 -4.74 7.68
C ILE A 16 -45.13 -4.41 6.27
N ALA A 17 -44.91 -3.12 6.00
CA ALA A 17 -44.22 -2.69 4.80
C ALA A 17 -42.73 -3.06 4.95
N ILE A 18 -42.30 -4.10 4.25
CA ILE A 18 -40.89 -4.45 4.12
C ILE A 18 -40.27 -3.39 3.21
N VAL A 19 -39.62 -2.38 3.81
CA VAL A 19 -38.76 -1.46 3.08
C VAL A 19 -37.46 -2.21 2.80
N VAL A 20 -37.33 -2.73 1.58
CA VAL A 20 -36.06 -3.26 1.07
C VAL A 20 -35.16 -2.05 0.80
N VAL A 21 -34.32 -1.71 1.76
CA VAL A 21 -33.22 -0.76 1.54
C VAL A 21 -32.21 -1.49 0.67
N PHE A 22 -32.19 -1.18 -0.63
CA PHE A 22 -31.05 -1.52 -1.48
C PHE A 22 -29.89 -0.65 -1.00
N ALA A 23 -29.10 -1.19 -0.07
CA ALA A 23 -27.75 -0.67 0.11
C ALA A 23 -27.04 -0.89 -1.24
N PRO A 24 -26.49 0.17 -1.88
CA PRO A 24 -25.56 -0.07 -2.96
C PRO A 24 -24.48 -1.01 -2.41
N SER A 25 -24.31 -2.18 -3.04
CA SER A 25 -23.10 -2.96 -2.82
C SER A 25 -21.97 -2.02 -3.21
N ALA A 26 -21.20 -1.56 -2.22
CA ALA A 26 -19.97 -0.86 -2.52
C ALA A 26 -19.16 -1.84 -3.37
N SER A 27 -18.75 -1.44 -4.57
CA SER A 27 -17.76 -2.21 -5.28
C SER A 27 -16.42 -1.91 -4.65
N ALA A 28 -15.57 -2.93 -4.48
CA ALA A 28 -14.16 -2.70 -4.16
C ALA A 28 -13.56 -1.63 -5.08
N TYR A 29 -12.67 -0.79 -4.53
CA TYR A 29 -11.98 0.21 -5.32
C TYR A 29 -11.02 -0.46 -6.30
N ASN A 30 -10.99 0.02 -7.55
CA ASN A 30 -10.05 -0.43 -8.55
C ASN A 30 -8.78 0.41 -8.46
N LEU A 31 -7.70 -0.18 -7.96
CA LEU A 31 -6.46 0.57 -7.75
C LEU A 31 -5.75 0.97 -9.05
N GLU A 32 -6.14 0.43 -10.20
CA GLU A 32 -5.65 0.90 -11.50
C GLU A 32 -6.06 2.36 -11.75
N GLU A 33 -7.20 2.79 -11.18
CA GLU A 33 -7.68 4.16 -11.24
C GLU A 33 -6.96 5.09 -10.27
N TYR A 34 -6.25 4.55 -9.28
CA TYR A 34 -5.58 5.33 -8.23
C TYR A 34 -4.08 5.40 -8.41
N TYR A 35 -3.42 4.35 -8.91
CA TYR A 35 -1.97 4.28 -9.02
C TYR A 35 -1.55 3.97 -10.47
N PRO A 36 -1.43 4.99 -11.33
CA PRO A 36 -1.09 4.78 -12.73
C PRO A 36 0.38 4.37 -12.89
N LEU A 37 0.61 3.13 -13.32
CA LEU A 37 1.93 2.50 -13.47
C LEU A 37 2.49 2.61 -14.90
N HIS A 38 2.22 3.71 -15.61
CA HIS A 38 2.69 3.91 -16.97
C HIS A 38 4.14 4.43 -17.03
N GLN A 39 4.86 4.01 -18.07
CA GLN A 39 6.22 4.48 -18.34
C GLN A 39 6.31 6.00 -18.41
N GLY A 40 7.31 6.56 -17.75
CA GLY A 40 7.54 8.01 -17.68
C GLY A 40 6.71 8.73 -16.62
N ASN A 41 5.89 8.01 -15.84
CA ASN A 41 5.29 8.58 -14.64
C ASN A 41 6.37 8.78 -13.56
N SER A 42 6.26 9.85 -12.79
CA SER A 42 7.19 10.17 -11.71
C SER A 42 6.53 10.95 -10.60
N TRP A 43 7.03 10.78 -9.37
CA TRP A 43 6.58 11.49 -8.17
C TRP A 43 7.78 11.99 -7.40
N THR A 44 7.75 13.25 -6.98
CA THR A 44 8.77 13.82 -6.09
C THR A 44 8.10 14.20 -4.78
N TYR A 45 8.64 13.68 -3.68
CA TYR A 45 8.14 13.84 -2.33
C TYR A 45 9.08 14.72 -1.52
N SER A 46 8.51 15.50 -0.59
CA SER A 46 9.23 16.00 0.57
C SER A 46 9.24 14.87 1.57
N VAL A 47 10.41 14.45 2.01
CA VAL A 47 10.58 13.43 3.04
C VAL A 47 11.03 14.10 4.31
N ILE A 48 10.40 13.75 5.43
CA ILE A 48 10.80 14.16 6.77
C ILE A 48 11.14 12.90 7.55
N GLU A 49 12.40 12.73 7.88
CA GLU A 49 12.93 11.57 8.60
C GLU A 49 13.78 12.10 9.76
N ASP A 50 13.44 11.72 10.99
CA ASP A 50 14.14 12.15 12.21
C ASP A 50 14.36 13.68 12.37
N GLY A 51 13.55 14.46 11.68
CA GLY A 51 13.57 15.93 11.67
C GLY A 51 14.41 16.55 10.56
N ASP A 52 15.14 15.75 9.79
CA ASP A 52 15.78 16.18 8.55
C ASP A 52 14.75 16.19 7.41
N ILE A 53 14.97 17.08 6.44
CA ILE A 53 14.06 17.26 5.30
C ILE A 53 14.86 17.17 4.01
N PHE A 54 14.47 16.25 3.14
CA PHE A 54 15.06 16.07 1.82
C PHE A 54 13.98 15.75 0.78
N GLU A 55 14.39 15.59 -0.48
CA GLU A 55 13.51 15.24 -1.58
C GLU A 55 13.86 13.84 -2.09
N GLU A 56 12.84 13.02 -2.32
CA GLU A 56 12.99 11.73 -3.01
C GLU A 56 12.15 11.74 -4.28
N THR A 57 12.66 11.09 -5.32
CA THR A 57 11.92 10.96 -6.58
C THR A 57 11.76 9.50 -6.98
N VAL A 58 10.52 9.08 -7.16
CA VAL A 58 10.17 7.75 -7.68
C VAL A 58 9.78 7.86 -9.14
N ARG A 59 10.23 6.94 -10.00
CA ARG A 59 9.92 6.94 -11.45
C ARG A 59 9.54 5.56 -11.97
N ILE A 60 8.66 5.51 -12.96
CA ILE A 60 8.36 4.28 -13.70
C ILE A 60 9.25 4.21 -14.95
N GLU A 61 10.19 3.27 -14.94
CA GLU A 61 11.17 3.10 -16.02
C GLU A 61 11.46 1.63 -16.34
N GLY A 62 11.24 1.24 -17.58
CA GLY A 62 11.52 -0.13 -18.01
C GLY A 62 10.52 -1.16 -17.47
N LYS A 63 10.71 -2.40 -17.91
CA LYS A 63 9.85 -3.53 -17.62
C LYS A 63 10.68 -4.78 -17.40
N GLU A 64 10.18 -5.67 -16.58
CA GLU A 64 10.74 -7.01 -16.40
C GLU A 64 9.65 -8.07 -16.53
N ILE A 65 10.04 -9.32 -16.75
CA ILE A 65 9.13 -10.46 -16.67
C ILE A 65 9.59 -11.31 -15.50
N ILE A 66 8.82 -11.29 -14.42
CA ILE A 66 9.10 -12.05 -13.20
C ILE A 66 8.07 -13.18 -13.12
N GLU A 67 8.54 -14.43 -13.14
CA GLU A 67 7.68 -15.62 -13.10
C GLU A 67 6.54 -15.65 -14.14
N GLY A 68 6.77 -15.02 -15.30
CA GLY A 68 5.79 -14.94 -16.38
C GLY A 68 4.80 -13.78 -16.29
N VAL A 69 4.92 -12.92 -15.27
CA VAL A 69 4.16 -11.68 -15.12
C VAL A 69 4.98 -10.52 -15.66
N GLU A 70 4.42 -9.72 -16.57
CA GLU A 70 5.03 -8.46 -16.99
C GLU A 70 4.86 -7.42 -15.87
N THR A 71 5.97 -6.90 -15.36
CA THR A 71 6.04 -5.88 -14.32
C THR A 71 6.64 -4.60 -14.88
N VAL A 72 6.40 -3.48 -14.20
CA VAL A 72 7.13 -2.22 -14.43
C VAL A 72 8.13 -2.03 -13.29
N ARG A 73 9.29 -1.41 -13.58
CA ARG A 73 10.20 -1.02 -12.50
C ARG A 73 9.80 0.35 -11.97
N MET A 74 9.64 0.43 -10.65
CA MET A 74 9.49 1.64 -9.87
C MET A 74 10.86 1.91 -9.24
N VAL A 75 11.56 2.92 -9.73
CA VAL A 75 12.93 3.24 -9.37
C VAL A 75 12.92 4.40 -8.38
N ASP A 76 13.56 4.19 -7.23
CA ASP A 76 13.76 5.19 -6.19
C ASP A 76 15.08 5.92 -6.54
N VAL A 77 14.98 7.20 -6.92
CA VAL A 77 16.11 7.99 -7.44
C VAL A 77 16.73 8.78 -6.31
N GLU A 78 17.83 8.27 -5.77
CA GLU A 78 18.61 8.89 -4.69
C GLU A 78 19.81 9.65 -5.23
N ASP A 79 20.47 9.10 -6.25
CA ASP A 79 21.65 9.70 -6.88
C ASP A 79 21.51 9.88 -8.40
N GLU A 80 22.33 10.76 -8.98
CA GLU A 80 22.36 10.98 -10.44
C GLU A 80 22.90 9.76 -11.20
N ASP A 81 23.64 8.88 -10.52
CA ASP A 81 24.21 7.66 -11.09
C ASP A 81 23.18 6.51 -11.04
N GLU A 82 22.61 6.17 -12.20
CA GLU A 82 21.51 5.19 -12.34
C GLU A 82 21.82 3.78 -11.81
N ASP A 83 23.10 3.40 -11.77
CA ASP A 83 23.56 2.09 -11.32
C ASP A 83 23.50 1.92 -9.78
N GLU A 84 23.22 3.01 -9.05
CA GLU A 84 23.18 3.05 -7.58
C GLU A 84 21.76 3.22 -7.03
N ASN A 85 20.73 3.12 -7.89
CA ASN A 85 19.34 3.31 -7.46
C ASN A 85 18.63 2.00 -7.16
N ASP A 86 17.91 2.00 -6.03
CA ASP A 86 16.96 0.97 -5.65
C ASP A 86 15.80 0.91 -6.64
N TYR A 87 15.25 -0.29 -6.83
CA TYR A 87 14.01 -0.43 -7.58
C TYR A 87 13.18 -1.64 -7.19
N ARG A 88 11.88 -1.50 -7.42
CA ARG A 88 10.87 -2.53 -7.19
C ARG A 88 10.21 -2.89 -8.52
N CYS A 89 9.99 -4.18 -8.77
CA CYS A 89 9.15 -4.61 -9.89
C CYS A 89 7.72 -4.79 -9.41
N VAL A 90 6.80 -3.98 -9.94
CA VAL A 90 5.39 -3.99 -9.54
C VAL A 90 4.47 -4.33 -10.71
N ALA A 91 3.36 -4.98 -10.40
CA ALA A 91 2.26 -5.16 -11.35
C ALA A 91 0.92 -5.06 -10.62
N ILE A 92 -0.13 -4.77 -11.38
CA ILE A 92 -1.50 -4.71 -10.87
C ILE A 92 -2.33 -5.85 -11.45
N ASP A 93 -3.09 -6.53 -10.59
CA ASP A 93 -4.03 -7.57 -10.97
C ASP A 93 -5.38 -7.41 -10.26
N SER A 94 -6.24 -8.44 -10.34
CA SER A 94 -7.56 -8.41 -9.72
C SER A 94 -7.54 -8.26 -8.18
N GLU A 95 -6.45 -8.63 -7.51
CA GLU A 95 -6.32 -8.49 -6.05
C GLU A 95 -5.76 -7.13 -5.64
N GLY A 96 -5.07 -6.42 -6.53
CA GLY A 96 -4.51 -5.09 -6.28
C GLY A 96 -3.11 -4.93 -6.85
N ILE A 97 -2.34 -4.01 -6.29
CA ILE A 97 -0.94 -3.74 -6.65
C ILE A 97 -0.05 -4.69 -5.85
N LYS A 98 0.84 -5.38 -6.57
CA LYS A 98 1.77 -6.35 -5.99
C LYS A 98 3.21 -6.05 -6.39
N GLU A 99 4.12 -6.33 -5.48
CA GLU A 99 5.57 -6.36 -5.70
C GLU A 99 6.01 -7.79 -6.01
N TYR A 100 6.85 -7.93 -7.02
CA TYR A 100 7.37 -9.21 -7.51
C TYR A 100 8.88 -9.32 -7.37
N LYS A 101 9.58 -8.21 -7.13
CA LYS A 101 11.03 -8.16 -6.97
C LYS A 101 11.39 -6.86 -6.26
N TYR A 102 12.35 -6.92 -5.36
CA TYR A 102 13.03 -5.77 -4.78
C TYR A 102 14.53 -5.87 -5.07
N PHE A 103 15.14 -4.79 -5.56
CA PHE A 103 16.57 -4.66 -5.80
C PHE A 103 17.08 -3.50 -4.96
N ASP A 104 18.13 -3.78 -4.22
CA ASP A 104 18.80 -2.86 -3.30
C ASP A 104 20.24 -2.68 -3.79
N ALA A 105 20.58 -1.45 -4.16
CA ALA A 105 21.87 -1.11 -4.74
C ALA A 105 23.00 -1.04 -3.69
N GLU A 106 22.66 -0.81 -2.42
CA GLU A 106 23.61 -0.70 -1.33
C GLU A 106 24.12 -2.06 -0.84
N LEU A 107 23.37 -3.14 -1.08
CA LEU A 107 23.72 -4.53 -0.72
C LEU A 107 24.89 -5.17 -1.50
N ASN A 108 25.85 -4.35 -1.96
CA ASN A 108 27.12 -4.73 -2.58
C ASN A 108 27.88 -5.82 -1.76
N GLY A 109 27.61 -7.10 -2.02
CA GLY A 109 28.27 -8.19 -1.31
C GLY A 109 27.91 -9.59 -1.78
N ASP A 110 26.66 -10.04 -1.61
CA ASP A 110 26.32 -11.47 -1.79
C ASP A 110 24.87 -11.75 -2.28
N SER A 111 23.98 -10.75 -2.35
CA SER A 111 22.66 -10.86 -2.97
C SER A 111 22.22 -9.48 -3.43
N GLU A 112 21.94 -9.28 -4.72
CA GLU A 112 21.53 -7.95 -5.19
C GLU A 112 20.02 -7.81 -5.39
N TYR A 113 19.24 -8.89 -5.31
CA TYR A 113 17.78 -8.76 -5.27
C TYR A 113 17.06 -9.88 -4.55
N GLU A 114 15.82 -9.57 -4.18
CA GLU A 114 14.91 -10.46 -3.49
C GLU A 114 13.61 -10.64 -4.29
N ILE A 115 13.06 -11.85 -4.24
CA ILE A 115 11.75 -12.18 -4.79
C ILE A 115 10.84 -12.63 -3.65
N PRO A 116 9.72 -11.92 -3.40
CA PRO A 116 8.71 -12.37 -2.45
C PRO A 116 7.91 -13.56 -3.01
N ASP A 117 7.77 -14.63 -2.22
CA ASP A 117 6.95 -15.81 -2.53
C ASP A 117 5.89 -16.04 -1.42
N PRO A 118 4.59 -15.79 -1.70
CA PRO A 118 4.03 -15.23 -2.94
C PRO A 118 4.36 -13.74 -3.13
N PRO A 119 4.05 -13.12 -4.30
CA PRO A 119 4.21 -11.68 -4.50
C PRO A 119 3.56 -10.83 -3.40
N LYS A 120 4.29 -9.83 -2.90
CA LYS A 120 3.85 -8.98 -1.79
C LYS A 120 2.70 -8.09 -2.23
N LEU A 121 1.60 -8.11 -1.48
CA LEU A 121 0.45 -7.25 -1.74
C LEU A 121 0.72 -5.87 -1.13
N ILE A 122 0.94 -4.85 -1.97
CA ILE A 122 1.24 -3.47 -1.52
C ILE A 122 -0.07 -2.74 -1.20
N PHE A 123 -1.02 -2.79 -2.14
CA PHE A 123 -2.33 -2.17 -1.96
C PHE A 123 -3.42 -3.08 -2.54
N PRO A 124 -4.44 -3.47 -1.76
CA PRO A 124 -5.47 -4.38 -2.23
C PRO A 124 -6.69 -3.66 -2.84
N ASN A 125 -7.36 -4.32 -3.80
CA ASN A 125 -8.69 -3.94 -4.27
C ASN A 125 -9.74 -4.37 -3.22
N ILE A 126 -10.11 -3.46 -2.32
CA ILE A 126 -11.05 -3.72 -1.22
C ILE A 126 -12.08 -2.60 -1.02
N GLU A 127 -13.11 -2.87 -0.21
CA GLU A 127 -14.08 -1.88 0.25
C GLU A 127 -13.61 -1.17 1.53
N ILE A 128 -14.22 -0.02 1.84
CA ILE A 128 -13.97 0.71 3.09
C ILE A 128 -14.33 -0.16 4.29
N GLY A 129 -13.41 -0.25 5.25
CA GLY A 129 -13.53 -1.06 6.46
C GLY A 129 -13.12 -2.53 6.30
N GLU A 130 -12.82 -2.97 5.08
CA GLU A 130 -12.24 -4.30 4.85
C GLU A 130 -10.74 -4.30 5.15
N ASN A 131 -10.25 -5.46 5.59
CA ASN A 131 -8.80 -5.69 5.72
C ASN A 131 -8.36 -6.88 4.88
N LYS A 132 -7.10 -6.84 4.45
CA LYS A 132 -6.39 -7.95 3.83
C LYS A 132 -5.15 -8.24 4.64
N LYS A 133 -4.88 -9.52 4.84
CA LYS A 133 -3.65 -10.00 5.46
C LYS A 133 -2.81 -10.71 4.42
N TYR A 134 -1.50 -10.60 4.55
CA TYR A 134 -0.55 -11.33 3.72
C TYR A 134 0.59 -11.88 4.59
N SER A 135 1.29 -12.86 4.03
CA SER A 135 2.53 -13.39 4.57
C SER A 135 3.34 -13.93 3.40
N ILE A 136 4.61 -13.56 3.35
CA ILE A 136 5.55 -13.85 2.27
C ILE A 136 6.87 -14.33 2.87
N ASN A 137 7.61 -15.11 2.09
CA ASN A 137 9.03 -15.33 2.33
C ASN A 137 9.83 -14.55 1.29
N LEU A 138 10.96 -13.99 1.68
CA LEU A 138 11.84 -13.26 0.77
C LEU A 138 13.04 -14.13 0.43
N ILE A 139 13.13 -14.43 -0.86
CA ILE A 139 14.14 -15.32 -1.42
C ILE A 139 15.21 -14.46 -2.08
N ALA A 140 16.46 -14.59 -1.63
CA ALA A 140 17.58 -13.81 -2.13
C ALA A 140 18.24 -14.49 -3.34
N TYR A 141 18.69 -13.66 -4.28
CA TYR A 141 19.35 -14.05 -5.52
C TYR A 141 20.57 -13.18 -5.79
N ASP A 142 21.53 -13.72 -6.54
CA ASP A 142 22.63 -12.97 -7.16
C ASP A 142 22.26 -12.44 -8.57
N LEU A 143 23.14 -11.63 -9.17
CA LEU A 143 22.92 -10.91 -10.43
C LEU A 143 22.80 -11.88 -11.60
N GLU A 144 23.32 -13.08 -11.42
CA GLU A 144 23.30 -14.19 -12.37
C GLU A 144 22.01 -15.02 -12.24
N GLY A 145 21.21 -14.75 -11.21
CA GLY A 145 19.92 -15.35 -10.92
C GLY A 145 19.99 -16.67 -10.18
N ALA A 146 21.11 -17.00 -9.53
CA ALA A 146 21.19 -18.14 -8.64
C ALA A 146 20.60 -17.77 -7.27
N LYS A 147 19.74 -18.65 -6.74
CA LYS A 147 19.21 -18.51 -5.38
C LYS A 147 20.35 -18.65 -4.37
N THR A 148 20.56 -17.61 -3.56
CA THR A 148 21.58 -17.57 -2.52
C THR A 148 21.03 -17.99 -1.15
N GLY A 149 19.72 -17.83 -0.92
CA GLY A 149 19.07 -18.28 0.31
C GLY A 149 17.63 -17.81 0.46
N GLU A 150 17.04 -18.12 1.61
CA GLU A 150 15.90 -17.39 2.16
C GLU A 150 16.47 -16.42 3.18
N ARG A 151 16.18 -15.13 3.02
CA ARG A 151 16.75 -14.09 3.88
C ARG A 151 15.82 -13.76 5.02
N SER A 152 14.54 -13.58 4.76
CA SER A 152 13.61 -13.10 5.78
C SER A 152 12.17 -13.53 5.46
N SER A 153 11.26 -13.23 6.38
CA SER A 153 9.83 -13.37 6.15
C SER A 153 9.13 -12.09 6.56
N GLU A 154 8.09 -11.71 5.82
CA GLU A 154 7.26 -10.57 6.15
C GLU A 154 5.80 -11.02 6.29
N SER A 155 5.09 -10.42 7.22
CA SER A 155 3.63 -10.55 7.30
C SER A 155 3.00 -9.22 7.62
N GLY A 156 1.78 -9.01 7.15
CA GLY A 156 1.14 -7.73 7.37
C GLY A 156 -0.36 -7.73 7.18
N GLN A 157 -0.95 -6.57 7.46
CA GLN A 157 -2.35 -6.28 7.24
C GLN A 157 -2.53 -4.89 6.66
N ILE A 158 -3.45 -4.76 5.71
CA ILE A 158 -3.80 -3.52 5.04
C ILE A 158 -5.30 -3.31 5.19
N LEU A 159 -5.70 -2.15 5.69
CA LEU A 159 -7.09 -1.73 5.92
C LEU A 159 -7.36 -0.48 5.09
N LEU A 160 -8.46 -0.47 4.32
CA LEU A 160 -8.98 0.76 3.73
C LEU A 160 -9.86 1.47 4.75
N ASP A 161 -9.35 2.51 5.40
CA ASP A 161 -10.03 3.19 6.51
C ASP A 161 -11.22 4.03 6.05
N SER A 162 -10.97 4.86 5.03
CA SER A 162 -11.90 5.91 4.62
C SER A 162 -11.52 6.52 3.27
N VAL A 163 -12.39 7.41 2.81
CA VAL A 163 -12.12 8.32 1.68
C VAL A 163 -12.21 9.75 2.19
N GLU A 164 -11.19 10.56 1.91
CA GLU A 164 -11.14 11.96 2.35
C GLU A 164 -10.45 12.89 1.35
N ASP A 165 -10.75 14.18 1.45
CA ASP A 165 -10.04 15.22 0.71
C ASP A 165 -8.75 15.58 1.46
N LEU A 166 -7.64 15.72 0.75
CA LEU A 166 -6.33 16.01 1.34
C LEU A 166 -5.64 17.17 0.61
N GLU A 167 -4.90 17.98 1.35
CA GLU A 167 -4.04 19.04 0.81
C GLU A 167 -2.60 18.74 1.20
N VAL A 168 -1.73 18.69 0.20
CA VAL A 168 -0.27 18.49 0.30
C VAL A 168 0.42 19.60 -0.53
N PRO A 169 1.76 19.74 -0.52
CA PRO A 169 2.42 20.79 -1.27
C PRO A 169 2.04 20.85 -2.76
N ALA A 170 1.88 19.70 -3.43
CA ALA A 170 1.43 19.60 -4.83
C ALA A 170 0.01 20.12 -5.10
N GLY A 171 -0.82 20.33 -4.06
CA GLY A 171 -2.15 20.89 -4.16
C GLY A 171 -3.22 20.16 -3.35
N LYS A 172 -4.49 20.42 -3.70
CA LYS A 172 -5.66 19.79 -3.08
C LYS A 172 -6.17 18.65 -3.94
N PHE A 173 -6.28 17.46 -3.34
CA PHE A 173 -6.78 16.24 -3.94
C PHE A 173 -8.12 15.86 -3.29
N ARG A 174 -9.02 15.28 -4.08
CA ARG A 174 -10.34 14.86 -3.62
C ARG A 174 -10.46 13.35 -3.72
N ASP A 175 -11.35 12.81 -2.90
CA ASP A 175 -11.70 11.39 -2.93
C ASP A 175 -10.48 10.46 -2.77
N CYS A 176 -9.54 10.84 -1.89
CA CYS A 176 -8.30 10.09 -1.65
C CYS A 176 -8.60 8.87 -0.76
N LEU A 177 -8.12 7.70 -1.16
CA LEU A 177 -8.18 6.50 -0.33
C LEU A 177 -7.18 6.61 0.80
N LYS A 178 -7.62 6.39 2.04
CA LYS A 178 -6.75 6.33 3.20
C LYS A 178 -6.59 4.87 3.64
N PHE A 179 -5.38 4.37 3.60
CA PHE A 179 -5.02 3.04 4.08
C PHE A 179 -4.26 3.14 5.40
N SER A 180 -4.52 2.17 6.28
CA SER A 180 -3.62 1.82 7.39
C SER A 180 -2.96 0.49 7.05
N SER A 181 -1.63 0.44 7.11
CA SER A 181 -0.83 -0.76 6.90
C SER A 181 -0.01 -1.06 8.14
N ILE A 182 0.06 -2.34 8.51
CA ILE A 182 1.00 -2.83 9.52
C ILE A 182 1.76 -4.00 8.91
N SER A 183 3.08 -3.93 8.90
CA SER A 183 3.99 -5.01 8.47
C SER A 183 4.92 -5.39 9.62
N GLU A 184 5.27 -6.66 9.69
CA GLU A 184 6.31 -7.20 10.56
C GLU A 184 7.28 -7.98 9.68
N TRP A 185 8.53 -7.52 9.63
CA TRP A 185 9.65 -8.17 8.94
C TRP A 185 10.47 -8.96 9.95
N LYS A 186 10.90 -10.17 9.60
CA LYS A 186 11.65 -11.04 10.52
C LYS A 186 12.91 -11.59 9.86
N GLU A 187 14.02 -11.38 10.54
CA GLU A 187 15.35 -11.83 10.15
C GLU A 187 15.67 -13.26 10.65
N PRO A 188 16.70 -13.94 10.08
CA PRO A 188 17.08 -15.30 10.45
C PRO A 188 17.62 -15.43 11.87
N ASP A 189 18.25 -14.37 12.40
CA ASP A 189 18.80 -14.33 13.75
C ASP A 189 17.72 -14.16 14.82
N GLY A 190 16.50 -13.84 14.40
CA GLY A 190 15.32 -13.68 15.23
C GLY A 190 14.95 -12.23 15.54
N SER A 191 15.76 -11.23 15.15
CA SER A 191 15.34 -9.83 15.18
C SER A 191 14.15 -9.62 14.23
N PHE A 192 13.40 -8.56 14.48
CA PHE A 192 12.27 -8.22 13.66
C PHE A 192 11.97 -6.73 13.71
N ASP A 193 11.43 -6.21 12.63
CA ASP A 193 11.02 -4.83 12.50
C ASP A 193 9.52 -4.77 12.30
N ARG A 194 8.92 -3.66 12.71
CA ARG A 194 7.50 -3.42 12.52
C ARG A 194 7.27 -2.02 11.98
N ASP A 195 6.53 -1.95 10.88
CA ASP A 195 6.05 -0.68 10.34
C ASP A 195 4.56 -0.51 10.65
N ASP A 196 4.20 0.67 11.15
CA ASP A 196 2.82 1.14 11.25
C ASP A 196 2.65 2.37 10.34
N CYS A 197 2.07 2.18 9.15
CA CYS A 197 1.95 3.21 8.13
C CYS A 197 0.49 3.68 7.91
N THR A 198 0.31 4.97 7.65
CA THR A 198 -0.90 5.56 7.09
C THR A 198 -0.61 6.16 5.72
N ILE A 199 -1.34 5.75 4.70
CA ILE A 199 -1.04 6.05 3.29
C ILE A 199 -2.26 6.65 2.61
N TRP A 200 -2.06 7.69 1.80
CA TRP A 200 -3.12 8.32 1.01
C TRP A 200 -2.86 8.20 -0.48
N LEU A 201 -3.82 7.60 -1.21
CA LEU A 201 -3.79 7.50 -2.66
C LEU A 201 -4.82 8.45 -3.28
N ALA A 202 -4.40 9.34 -4.17
CA ALA A 202 -5.31 10.20 -4.93
C ALA A 202 -5.68 9.56 -6.30
N PRO A 203 -6.94 9.70 -6.75
CA PRO A 203 -7.38 9.16 -8.03
C PRO A 203 -6.55 9.69 -9.20
N GLY A 204 -6.04 8.80 -10.03
CA GLY A 204 -5.23 9.12 -11.21
C GLY A 204 -3.88 9.73 -10.90
N VAL A 205 -3.40 9.62 -9.65
CA VAL A 205 -2.12 10.21 -9.23
C VAL A 205 -1.24 9.17 -8.55
N GLY A 206 -1.74 8.46 -7.55
CA GLY A 206 -0.95 7.50 -6.76
C GLY A 206 -0.79 7.98 -5.32
N LYS A 207 0.29 7.56 -4.67
CA LYS A 207 0.63 7.97 -3.29
C LYS A 207 0.88 9.48 -3.25
N ILE A 208 0.08 10.20 -2.47
CA ILE A 208 0.24 11.67 -2.28
C ILE A 208 0.76 12.03 -0.90
N LYS A 209 0.57 11.13 0.07
CA LYS A 209 1.06 11.27 1.44
C LYS A 209 1.26 9.89 2.06
N GLU A 210 2.27 9.78 2.88
CA GLU A 210 2.51 8.61 3.74
C GLU A 210 3.11 9.07 5.07
N PHE A 211 2.78 8.34 6.11
CA PHE A 211 3.34 8.51 7.43
C PHE A 211 3.58 7.15 8.04
N CYS A 212 4.82 6.82 8.35
CA CYS A 212 5.22 5.52 8.88
C CYS A 212 5.97 5.70 10.20
N PHE A 213 5.77 4.73 11.10
CA PHE A 213 6.64 4.49 12.23
C PHE A 213 7.30 3.13 12.03
N ASN A 214 8.61 3.09 11.97
CA ASN A 214 9.38 1.85 12.03
C ASN A 214 9.84 1.63 13.48
N ILE A 215 9.72 0.38 13.95
CA ILE A 215 10.18 -0.04 15.27
C ILE A 215 10.99 -1.31 15.09
N GLU A 216 12.28 -1.24 15.40
CA GLU A 216 13.16 -2.41 15.40
C GLU A 216 13.16 -3.09 16.77
N TYR A 217 13.24 -4.42 16.73
CA TYR A 217 13.34 -5.27 17.92
C TYR A 217 14.46 -6.29 17.76
N ASP A 218 15.17 -6.54 18.86
CA ASP A 218 16.12 -7.64 18.92
C ASP A 218 15.43 -9.02 19.02
N ALA A 219 16.23 -10.09 18.99
CA ALA A 219 15.73 -11.46 19.10
C ALA A 219 15.06 -11.80 20.45
N GLU A 220 15.25 -10.95 21.48
CA GLU A 220 14.58 -11.05 22.79
C GLU A 220 13.28 -10.21 22.85
N ALA A 221 12.91 -9.57 21.74
CA ALA A 221 11.78 -8.65 21.59
C ALA A 221 11.91 -7.37 22.44
N GLU A 222 13.14 -6.95 22.71
CA GLU A 222 13.41 -5.61 23.26
C GLU A 222 13.50 -4.59 22.12
N GLU A 223 12.80 -3.47 22.28
CA GLU A 223 12.83 -2.35 21.32
C GLU A 223 14.25 -1.76 21.28
N THR A 224 14.85 -1.72 20.08
CA THR A 224 16.21 -1.20 19.87
C THR A 224 16.22 0.20 19.31
N SER A 225 15.25 0.54 18.46
CA SER A 225 15.12 1.85 17.82
C SER A 225 13.65 2.16 17.49
N THR A 226 13.38 3.42 17.17
CA THR A 226 12.09 3.84 16.63
C THR A 226 12.33 5.07 15.78
N GLU A 227 11.90 4.99 14.53
CA GLU A 227 12.10 6.01 13.51
C GLU A 227 10.74 6.38 12.91
N SER A 228 10.63 7.60 12.41
CA SER A 228 9.40 8.05 11.78
C SER A 228 9.67 8.83 10.51
N GLU A 229 8.89 8.52 9.49
CA GLU A 229 9.02 9.09 8.16
C GLU A 229 7.69 9.69 7.70
N ILE A 230 7.78 10.87 7.07
CA ILE A 230 6.64 11.54 6.45
C ILE A 230 6.97 11.85 5.00
N TYR A 231 6.16 11.34 4.09
CA TYR A 231 6.21 11.68 2.67
C TYR A 231 5.05 12.61 2.32
N GLU A 232 5.32 13.74 1.68
CA GLU A 232 4.29 14.62 1.11
C GLU A 232 4.60 14.97 -0.33
N LEU A 233 3.66 14.74 -1.25
CA LEU A 233 3.89 14.99 -2.67
C LEU A 233 4.14 16.48 -2.93
N ILE A 234 5.28 16.79 -3.56
CA ILE A 234 5.64 18.13 -4.03
C ILE A 234 5.24 18.31 -5.49
N SER A 235 5.54 17.32 -6.33
CA SER A 235 5.16 17.34 -7.74
C SER A 235 5.07 15.94 -8.33
N ALA A 236 4.35 15.80 -9.44
CA ALA A 236 4.31 14.56 -10.21
C ALA A 236 4.21 14.83 -11.71
N VAL A 237 4.62 13.85 -12.50
CA VAL A 237 4.27 13.73 -13.92
C VAL A 237 3.47 12.45 -14.07
N VAL A 238 2.21 12.56 -14.48
CA VAL A 238 1.33 11.42 -14.67
C VAL A 238 0.74 11.48 -16.07
N ASP A 239 1.04 10.46 -16.88
CA ASP A 239 0.62 10.38 -18.29
C ASP A 239 0.99 11.63 -19.09
N GLY A 240 2.17 12.19 -18.80
CA GLY A 240 2.68 13.42 -19.41
C GLY A 240 2.06 14.72 -18.89
N VAL A 241 1.16 14.65 -17.90
CA VAL A 241 0.56 15.82 -17.24
C VAL A 241 1.34 16.14 -15.98
N LYS A 242 1.82 17.38 -15.88
CA LYS A 242 2.49 17.87 -14.67
C LYS A 242 1.46 18.25 -13.60
N ILE A 243 1.67 17.74 -12.39
CA ILE A 243 0.96 18.09 -11.17
C ILE A 243 1.95 18.86 -10.29
N GLU A 244 1.67 20.14 -10.05
CA GLU A 244 2.54 21.02 -9.28
C GLU A 244 1.68 22.05 -8.52
N PRO A 245 2.24 22.69 -7.46
CA PRO A 245 1.52 23.68 -6.68
C PRO A 245 0.98 24.79 -7.60
N LYS A 246 -0.30 25.15 -7.45
CA LYS A 246 -0.93 26.25 -8.20
C LYS A 246 -0.61 27.62 -7.60
#